data_AF-A0ABD0RQ00-F1
#
_entry.id   AF-A0ABD0RQ00-F1
#
_cell.length_a   1.000
_cell.length_b   1.000
_cell.length_c   1.000
_cell.angle_alpha   90.00
_cell.angle_beta   90.00
_cell.angle_gamma   90.00
#
_symmetry.space_group_name_H-M   'P 1'
#
loop_
_entity.id
_entity.type
_entity.pdbx_description
1 polymer ?
#
loop_
_entity_poly.entity_id
_entity_poly.type
_entity_poly.pdbx_seq_one_letter_code
_entity_poly.pdbx_strand_id
1 'polypeptide(L)'
;SKGHLVLTELVGVPLPPSVSFITGYEGFPAYHFGPNANVGRLTQSFVPEPFFMDFAIIITVKPSNSRGGVLFAITDPSQKIIHLGLALTPVEDKTQRIVLYYSEPGLADSMEVASFKVPDMTQQWNRFTLTVEHEEVRLYMDCEEEANSRSALNLARVSS
;
A
#
# COMPACT_ATOMS: atom_id res chain seq x y z
N SER A 1 15.50 -6.39 16.94
CA SER A 1 15.21 -6.14 15.51
C SER A 1 13.71 -6.06 15.32
N LYS A 2 13.17 -4.90 14.90
CA LYS A 2 11.76 -4.80 14.44
C LYS A 2 11.82 -4.85 12.91
N GLY A 3 11.78 -6.06 12.35
CA GLY A 3 11.99 -6.29 10.91
C GLY A 3 10.71 -6.26 10.05
N HIS A 4 9.56 -5.92 10.63
CA HIS A 4 8.28 -5.85 9.93
C HIS A 4 7.38 -4.81 10.59
N LEU A 5 6.54 -4.16 9.78
CA LEU A 5 5.52 -3.20 10.21
C LEU A 5 4.15 -3.78 9.86
N VAL A 6 3.30 -3.99 10.87
CA VAL A 6 1.93 -4.44 10.66
C VAL A 6 1.02 -3.21 10.58
N LEU A 7 0.69 -2.77 9.36
CA LEU A 7 -0.05 -1.52 9.13
C LEU A 7 -1.43 -1.49 9.81
N THR A 8 -2.07 -2.64 10.00
CA THR A 8 -3.38 -2.72 10.65
C THR A 8 -3.32 -2.40 12.16
N GLU A 9 -2.15 -2.49 12.80
CA GLU A 9 -1.97 -2.04 14.18
C GLU A 9 -2.20 -0.53 14.33
N LEU A 10 -2.10 0.24 13.24
CA LEU A 10 -2.33 1.70 13.23
C LEU A 10 -3.81 2.07 13.42
N VAL A 11 -4.75 1.16 13.14
CA VAL A 11 -6.18 1.39 13.41
C VAL A 11 -6.41 1.63 14.90
N GLY A 12 -5.77 0.82 15.74
CA GLY A 12 -5.88 0.85 17.18
C GLY A 12 -7.27 0.55 17.74
N VAL A 13 -7.40 0.65 19.06
CA VAL A 13 -8.62 0.40 19.82
C VAL A 13 -8.83 1.56 20.79
N PRO A 14 -10.07 2.09 20.97
CA PRO A 14 -11.31 1.69 20.31
C PRO A 14 -11.28 1.95 18.80
N LEU A 15 -12.12 1.24 18.03
CA LEU A 15 -12.16 1.39 16.58
C LEU A 15 -12.56 2.82 16.19
N PRO A 16 -11.88 3.43 15.20
CA PRO A 16 -12.30 4.70 14.64
C PRO A 16 -13.71 4.63 14.02
N PRO A 17 -14.39 5.79 13.86
CA PRO A 17 -15.66 5.85 13.14
C PRO A 17 -15.57 5.20 11.75
N SER A 18 -16.64 4.51 11.36
CA SER A 18 -16.73 3.80 10.07
C SER A 18 -15.72 2.65 9.88
N VAL A 19 -15.09 2.17 10.95
CA VAL A 19 -14.29 0.94 10.94
C VAL A 19 -14.97 -0.14 11.78
N SER A 20 -15.06 -1.37 11.27
CA SER A 20 -15.64 -2.50 11.99
C SER A 20 -14.84 -3.78 11.77
N PHE A 21 -15.00 -4.76 12.66
CA PHE A 21 -14.47 -6.11 12.44
C PHE A 21 -15.41 -6.92 11.55
N ILE A 22 -14.85 -7.72 10.64
CA ILE A 22 -15.55 -8.71 9.81
C ILE A 22 -14.75 -10.01 9.75
N THR A 23 -15.38 -11.08 9.28
CA THR A 23 -14.66 -12.29 8.86
C THR A 23 -13.91 -12.01 7.57
N GLY A 24 -12.61 -12.28 7.59
CA GLY A 24 -11.66 -12.01 6.53
C GLY A 24 -11.33 -13.22 5.66
N TYR A 25 -10.22 -13.10 4.94
CA TYR A 25 -9.63 -14.17 4.15
C TYR A 25 -9.37 -15.42 5.02
N GLU A 26 -9.70 -16.61 4.50
CA GLU A 26 -9.57 -17.90 5.20
C GLU A 26 -10.23 -17.96 6.61
N GLY A 27 -11.15 -17.05 6.90
CA GLY A 27 -11.84 -16.99 8.20
C GLY A 27 -11.10 -16.22 9.29
N PHE A 28 -9.93 -15.65 9.00
CA PHE A 28 -9.21 -14.78 9.95
C PHE A 28 -9.90 -13.42 10.12
N PRO A 29 -9.78 -12.74 11.27
CA PRO A 29 -10.35 -11.40 11.45
C PRO A 29 -9.81 -10.38 10.44
N ALA A 30 -10.68 -9.50 9.95
CA ALA A 30 -10.29 -8.38 9.09
C ALA A 30 -10.98 -7.08 9.50
N TYR A 31 -10.36 -5.96 9.14
CA TYR A 31 -10.96 -4.64 9.26
C TYR A 31 -11.79 -4.34 8.01
N HIS A 32 -13.02 -3.88 8.21
CA HIS A 32 -13.84 -3.29 7.19
C HIS A 32 -13.81 -1.77 7.32
N PHE A 33 -13.37 -1.10 6.26
CA PHE A 33 -13.33 0.34 6.15
C PHE A 33 -14.55 0.82 5.36
N GLY A 34 -15.47 1.51 6.04
CA GLY A 34 -16.64 2.12 5.41
C GLY A 34 -16.32 3.41 4.64
N PRO A 35 -17.30 4.00 3.94
CA PRO A 35 -17.08 5.14 3.05
C PRO A 35 -16.44 6.38 3.69
N ASN A 36 -16.59 6.57 5.00
CA ASN A 36 -16.07 7.71 5.75
C ASN A 36 -14.91 7.32 6.68
N ALA A 37 -14.37 6.12 6.54
CA ALA A 37 -13.24 5.68 7.36
C ALA A 37 -12.01 6.52 7.03
N ASN A 38 -11.48 7.21 8.03
CA ASN A 38 -10.21 7.91 7.95
C ASN A 38 -9.40 7.54 9.19
N VAL A 39 -8.31 6.80 8.96
CA VAL A 39 -7.47 6.24 10.01
C VAL A 39 -6.06 6.74 9.79
N GLY A 40 -5.48 7.39 10.80
CA GLY A 40 -4.11 7.88 10.76
C GLY A 40 -3.51 7.96 12.15
N ARG A 41 -2.19 7.75 12.22
CA ARG A 41 -1.36 7.96 13.42
C ARG A 41 -0.05 8.59 13.01
N LEU A 42 0.57 9.32 13.93
CA LEU A 42 1.92 9.82 13.75
C LEU A 42 2.88 8.65 13.55
N THR A 43 3.63 8.68 12.45
CA THR A 43 4.45 7.57 11.97
C THR A 43 5.74 7.38 12.76
N GLN A 44 6.21 8.40 13.49
CA GLN A 44 7.46 8.41 14.27
C GLN A 44 7.59 7.25 15.28
N SER A 45 6.49 6.65 15.72
CA SER A 45 6.51 5.52 16.66
C SER A 45 6.57 4.14 15.98
N PHE A 46 6.38 4.07 14.66
CA PHE A 46 6.13 2.82 13.94
C PHE A 46 6.97 2.67 12.66
N VAL A 47 7.28 3.78 11.99
CA VAL A 47 8.07 3.80 10.76
C VAL A 47 9.53 4.08 11.14
N PRO A 48 10.47 3.19 10.76
CA PRO A 48 11.87 3.43 11.02
C PRO A 48 12.39 4.62 10.21
N GLU A 49 13.32 5.35 10.80
CA GLU A 49 14.02 6.46 10.16
C GLU A 49 15.54 6.22 10.29
N PRO A 50 16.28 6.06 9.18
CA PRO A 50 15.80 6.07 7.79
C PRO A 50 14.93 4.85 7.45
N PHE A 51 14.06 5.01 6.45
CA PHE A 51 13.22 3.91 5.95
C PHE A 51 14.08 2.84 5.24
N PHE A 52 13.54 1.63 5.12
CA PHE A 52 14.24 0.53 4.44
C PHE A 52 14.38 0.82 2.94
N MET A 53 15.58 0.58 2.38
CA MET A 53 15.83 0.68 0.94
C MET A 53 15.16 -0.48 0.19
N ASP A 54 15.39 -1.70 0.66
CA ASP A 54 14.76 -2.90 0.14
C ASP A 54 13.70 -3.38 1.12
N PHE A 55 12.48 -3.61 0.61
CA PHE A 55 11.36 -4.02 1.45
C PHE A 55 10.30 -4.76 0.64
N ALA A 56 9.39 -5.42 1.34
CA ALA A 56 8.20 -6.02 0.77
C ALA A 56 6.94 -5.48 1.43
N ILE A 57 5.92 -5.22 0.62
CA ILE A 57 4.57 -4.88 1.06
C ILE A 57 3.66 -6.06 0.74
N ILE A 58 3.02 -6.64 1.75
CA ILE A 58 2.06 -7.73 1.59
C ILE A 58 0.68 -7.19 1.92
N ILE A 59 -0.26 -7.30 0.97
CA ILE A 59 -1.64 -6.85 1.12
C ILE A 59 -2.58 -8.04 0.98
N THR A 60 -3.55 -8.11 1.89
CA THR A 60 -4.76 -8.93 1.73
C THR A 60 -5.97 -8.01 1.78
N VAL A 61 -6.71 -7.89 0.68
CA VAL A 61 -7.79 -6.90 0.54
C VAL A 61 -8.99 -7.47 -0.22
N LYS A 62 -10.18 -6.96 0.09
CA LYS A 62 -11.42 -7.18 -0.66
C LYS A 62 -12.10 -5.84 -0.94
N PRO A 63 -11.81 -5.17 -2.08
CA PRO A 63 -12.46 -3.91 -2.43
C PRO A 63 -13.97 -4.07 -2.50
N SER A 64 -14.72 -3.18 -1.86
CA SER A 64 -16.19 -3.24 -1.81
C SER A 64 -16.86 -2.68 -3.07
N ASN A 65 -16.11 -2.00 -3.92
CA ASN A 65 -16.61 -1.37 -5.14
C ASN A 65 -15.46 -1.11 -6.13
N SER A 66 -15.81 -0.73 -7.35
CA SER A 66 -14.91 -0.54 -8.48
C SER A 66 -14.25 0.85 -8.56
N ARG A 67 -14.40 1.72 -7.55
CA ARG A 67 -13.85 3.09 -7.60
C ARG A 67 -12.35 3.18 -7.31
N GLY A 68 -11.71 2.07 -6.95
CA GLY A 68 -10.34 2.08 -6.45
C GLY A 68 -10.24 2.74 -5.06
N GLY A 69 -9.02 3.12 -4.68
CA GLY A 69 -8.73 3.81 -3.44
C GLY A 69 -7.33 3.57 -2.91
N VAL A 70 -6.93 4.37 -1.93
CA VAL A 70 -5.65 4.22 -1.22
C VAL A 70 -5.78 3.06 -0.22
N LEU A 71 -4.83 2.14 -0.26
CA LEU A 71 -4.72 1.03 0.69
C LEU A 71 -3.97 1.46 1.96
N PHE A 72 -2.88 2.20 1.77
CA PHE A 72 -2.21 2.94 2.84
C PHE A 72 -1.34 4.06 2.23
N ALA A 73 -1.02 5.05 3.05
CA ALA A 73 -0.03 6.07 2.70
C ALA A 73 0.69 6.56 3.96
N ILE A 74 2.00 6.73 3.84
CA ILE A 74 2.84 7.50 4.74
C ILE A 74 3.02 8.85 4.06
N THR A 75 2.60 9.91 4.74
CA THR A 75 2.58 11.26 4.19
C THR A 75 3.39 12.23 5.02
N ASP A 76 3.66 13.39 4.44
CA ASP A 76 4.11 14.55 5.19
C ASP A 76 3.03 15.02 6.19
N PRO A 77 3.38 15.87 7.18
CA PRO A 77 2.40 16.34 8.16
C PRO A 77 1.18 17.05 7.56
N SER A 78 1.31 17.63 6.36
CA SER A 78 0.19 18.28 5.67
C SER A 78 -0.69 17.32 4.85
N GLN A 79 -0.31 16.03 4.77
CA GLN A 79 -0.99 14.98 4.00
C GLN A 79 -1.09 15.27 2.49
N LYS A 80 -0.11 15.99 1.95
CA LYS A 80 -0.05 16.36 0.52
C LYS A 80 0.97 15.54 -0.25
N ILE A 81 2.08 15.18 0.39
CA ILE A 81 3.17 14.41 -0.21
C ILE A 81 3.15 13.00 0.36
N ILE A 82 3.05 12.00 -0.52
CA ILE A 82 3.14 10.60 -0.19
C ILE A 82 4.61 10.19 -0.25
N HIS A 83 5.21 9.91 0.91
CA HIS A 83 6.57 9.36 0.99
C HIS A 83 6.60 7.89 0.55
N LEU A 84 5.59 7.12 0.98
CA LEU A 84 5.36 5.74 0.54
C LEU A 84 3.86 5.49 0.56
N GLY A 85 3.30 4.92 -0.49
CA GLY A 85 1.89 4.58 -0.51
C GLY A 85 1.54 3.58 -1.56
N LEU A 86 0.39 2.93 -1.39
CA LEU A 86 -0.12 1.95 -2.31
C LEU A 86 -1.59 2.20 -2.55
N ALA A 87 -2.00 2.19 -3.82
CA ALA A 87 -3.37 2.43 -4.21
C ALA A 87 -3.83 1.46 -5.30
N LEU A 88 -5.16 1.30 -5.39
CA LEU A 88 -5.84 0.68 -6.51
C LEU A 88 -6.49 1.79 -7.36
N THR A 89 -6.33 1.73 -8.67
CA THR A 89 -7.08 2.62 -9.58
C THR A 89 -8.54 2.18 -9.67
N PRO A 90 -9.44 3.03 -10.18
CA PRO A 90 -10.75 2.58 -10.63
C PRO A 90 -10.65 1.43 -11.62
N VAL A 91 -11.70 0.59 -11.65
CA VAL A 91 -11.81 -0.50 -12.61
C VAL A 91 -12.27 0.06 -13.96
N GLU A 92 -11.49 -0.22 -15.00
CA GLU A 92 -11.75 0.11 -16.39
C GLU A 92 -11.53 -1.14 -17.24
N ASP A 93 -12.50 -1.47 -18.10
CA ASP A 93 -12.45 -2.65 -18.98
C ASP A 93 -12.11 -3.96 -18.25
N LYS A 94 -12.77 -4.20 -17.10
CA LYS A 94 -12.57 -5.38 -16.22
C LYS A 94 -11.15 -5.51 -15.65
N THR A 95 -10.39 -4.44 -15.67
CA THR A 95 -9.02 -4.38 -15.16
C THR A 95 -8.86 -3.16 -14.27
N GLN A 96 -7.84 -3.20 -13.43
CA GLN A 96 -7.44 -2.06 -12.60
C GLN A 96 -5.92 -2.10 -12.45
N ARG A 97 -5.35 -1.12 -11.74
CA ARG A 97 -3.92 -1.06 -11.50
C ARG A 97 -3.60 -1.03 -10.02
N ILE A 98 -2.54 -1.72 -9.65
CA ILE A 98 -1.87 -1.55 -8.36
C ILE A 98 -0.76 -0.51 -8.58
N VAL A 99 -0.82 0.59 -7.85
CA VAL A 99 0.07 1.74 -8.02
C VAL A 99 0.88 1.94 -6.75
N LEU A 100 2.21 1.88 -6.89
CA LEU A 100 3.16 2.19 -5.83
C LEU A 100 3.62 3.64 -5.96
N TYR A 101 3.46 4.39 -4.88
CA TYR A 101 4.02 5.72 -4.71
C TYR A 101 5.25 5.66 -3.82
N TYR A 102 6.32 6.32 -4.23
CA TYR A 102 7.53 6.48 -3.42
C TYR A 102 8.18 7.83 -3.75
N SER A 103 8.29 8.71 -2.76
CA SER A 103 8.83 10.06 -2.94
C SER A 103 9.93 10.35 -1.95
N GLU A 104 11.07 10.81 -2.45
CA GLU A 104 12.18 11.27 -1.62
C GLU A 104 11.80 12.53 -0.81
N PRO A 105 12.36 12.70 0.40
CA PRO A 105 12.22 13.94 1.15
C PRO A 105 12.69 15.14 0.32
N GLY A 106 11.85 16.17 0.21
CA GLY A 106 12.17 17.41 -0.51
C GLY A 106 11.63 17.51 -1.94
N LEU A 107 11.01 16.45 -2.47
CA LEU A 107 10.23 16.54 -3.71
C LEU A 107 8.94 17.33 -3.48
N ALA A 108 8.51 18.06 -4.52
CA ALA A 108 7.32 18.93 -4.47
C ALA A 108 6.01 18.17 -4.67
N ASP A 109 6.06 16.96 -5.23
CA ASP A 109 4.89 16.16 -5.61
C ASP A 109 5.08 14.68 -5.24
N SER A 110 3.96 13.95 -5.13
CA SER A 110 3.97 12.50 -4.93
C SER A 110 4.32 11.77 -6.21
N MET A 111 5.28 10.85 -6.18
CA MET A 111 5.77 10.14 -7.37
C MET A 111 5.23 8.71 -7.47
N GLU A 112 4.61 8.39 -8.60
CA GLU A 112 4.31 7.00 -8.99
C GLU A 112 5.59 6.34 -9.51
N VAL A 113 6.01 5.25 -8.88
CA VAL A 113 7.26 4.55 -9.22
C VAL A 113 7.03 3.21 -9.89
N ALA A 114 5.86 2.59 -9.69
CA ALA A 114 5.48 1.35 -10.36
C ALA A 114 3.96 1.22 -10.46
N SER A 115 3.52 0.49 -11.48
CA SER A 115 2.12 0.47 -11.90
C SER A 115 1.81 -0.81 -12.65
N PHE A 116 1.06 -1.72 -12.02
CA PHE A 116 0.81 -3.07 -12.55
C PHE A 116 -0.65 -3.23 -12.91
N LYS A 117 -0.95 -3.57 -14.17
CA LYS A 117 -2.32 -3.89 -14.61
C LYS A 117 -2.69 -5.29 -14.13
N VAL A 118 -3.81 -5.40 -13.43
CA VAL A 118 -4.34 -6.66 -12.87
C VAL A 118 -5.83 -6.81 -13.22
N PRO A 119 -6.39 -8.03 -13.14
CA PRO A 119 -7.83 -8.23 -13.22
C PRO A 119 -8.59 -7.44 -12.15
N ASP A 120 -9.88 -7.17 -12.40
CA ASP A 120 -10.78 -6.62 -11.38
C ASP A 120 -10.84 -7.52 -10.13
N MET A 121 -10.45 -6.95 -8.97
CA MET A 121 -10.44 -7.62 -7.66
C MET A 121 -11.70 -7.35 -6.83
N THR A 122 -12.67 -6.60 -7.37
CA THR A 122 -13.86 -6.14 -6.65
C THR A 122 -14.65 -7.32 -6.08
N GLN A 123 -15.08 -7.19 -4.82
CA GLN A 123 -15.88 -8.17 -4.07
C GLN A 123 -15.21 -9.53 -3.80
N GLN A 124 -13.93 -9.70 -4.14
CA GLN A 124 -13.16 -10.93 -3.90
C GLN A 124 -11.97 -10.65 -3.00
N TRP A 125 -11.63 -11.61 -2.12
CA TRP A 125 -10.38 -11.51 -1.37
C TRP A 125 -9.21 -11.77 -2.30
N ASN A 126 -8.25 -10.84 -2.29
CA ASN A 126 -7.04 -10.90 -3.08
C ASN A 126 -5.84 -10.71 -2.16
N ARG A 127 -4.79 -11.48 -2.40
CA ARG A 127 -3.52 -11.35 -1.68
C ARG A 127 -2.39 -11.17 -2.67
N PHE A 128 -1.60 -10.13 -2.46
CA PHE A 128 -0.49 -9.81 -3.34
C PHE A 128 0.69 -9.21 -2.58
N THR A 129 1.87 -9.32 -3.17
CA THR A 129 3.12 -8.82 -2.61
C THR A 129 3.82 -7.95 -3.61
N LEU A 130 4.23 -6.74 -3.21
CA LEU A 130 5.20 -5.94 -3.94
C LEU A 130 6.54 -6.08 -3.25
N THR A 131 7.59 -6.44 -4.00
CA THR A 131 8.97 -6.33 -3.53
C THR A 131 9.63 -5.14 -4.19
N VAL A 132 10.29 -4.30 -3.40
CA VAL A 132 11.15 -3.23 -3.88
C VAL A 132 12.57 -3.64 -3.54
N GLU A 133 13.38 -3.80 -4.59
CA GLU A 133 14.78 -4.19 -4.46
C GLU A 133 15.61 -3.39 -5.45
N HIS A 134 16.58 -2.62 -4.96
CA HIS A 134 17.31 -1.65 -5.77
C HIS A 134 16.35 -0.74 -6.57
N GLU A 135 16.41 -0.77 -7.90
CA GLU A 135 15.55 0.02 -8.81
C GLU A 135 14.42 -0.82 -9.42
N GLU A 136 14.09 -1.97 -8.85
CA GLU A 136 13.10 -2.88 -9.40
C GLU A 136 11.95 -3.09 -8.44
N VAL A 137 10.74 -3.03 -8.99
CA VAL A 137 9.52 -3.38 -8.28
C VAL A 137 8.95 -4.64 -8.95
N ARG A 138 8.70 -5.68 -8.15
CA ARG A 138 8.08 -6.92 -8.63
C ARG A 138 6.76 -7.15 -7.92
N LEU A 139 5.76 -7.60 -8.68
CA LEU A 139 4.44 -7.97 -8.20
C LEU A 139 4.31 -9.49 -8.21
N TYR A 140 3.95 -10.04 -7.05
CA TYR A 140 3.60 -11.45 -6.88
C TYR A 140 2.12 -11.57 -6.51
N MET A 141 1.37 -12.38 -7.25
CA MET A 141 -0.01 -12.79 -6.92
C MET A 141 -0.02 -14.31 -6.78
N ASP A 142 -0.83 -14.86 -5.88
CA ASP A 142 -1.01 -16.32 -5.72
C ASP A 142 0.29 -17.16 -5.60
N CYS A 143 1.37 -16.55 -5.09
CA CYS A 143 2.72 -17.12 -4.97
C CYS A 143 3.52 -17.29 -6.29
N GLU A 144 3.06 -16.71 -7.39
CA GLU A 144 3.77 -16.65 -8.67
C GLU A 144 4.18 -15.20 -8.98
N GLU A 145 5.32 -15.01 -9.69
CA GLU A 145 5.68 -13.68 -10.20
C GLU A 145 4.78 -13.35 -11.38
N GLU A 146 3.92 -12.35 -11.22
CA GLU A 146 2.97 -11.94 -12.26
C GLU A 146 3.58 -10.90 -13.19
N ALA A 147 4.36 -9.98 -12.63
CA ALA A 147 4.93 -8.88 -13.39
C ALA A 147 6.13 -8.26 -12.65
N ASN A 148 7.04 -7.68 -13.43
CA ASN A 148 8.10 -6.82 -12.94
C ASN A 148 8.09 -5.48 -13.68
N SER A 149 8.59 -4.44 -13.01
CA SER A 149 8.79 -3.11 -13.58
C SER A 149 10.09 -2.54 -13.05
N ARG A 150 10.90 -1.96 -13.94
CA ARG A 150 11.95 -1.03 -13.50
C ARG A 150 11.28 0.24 -12.97
N SER A 151 11.70 0.69 -11.81
CA SER A 151 11.30 1.98 -11.26
C SER A 151 11.77 3.08 -12.21
N ALA A 152 10.93 4.09 -12.42
CA ALA A 152 11.33 5.29 -13.18
C ALA A 152 12.36 6.15 -12.42
N LEU A 153 12.61 5.84 -11.15
CA LEU A 153 13.54 6.55 -10.28
C LEU A 153 14.68 5.63 -9.82
N ASN A 154 15.86 6.24 -9.67
CA ASN A 154 17.05 5.60 -9.16
C ASN A 154 16.96 5.50 -7.62
N LEU A 155 16.18 4.52 -7.13
CA LEU A 155 15.92 4.29 -5.70
C LEU A 155 17.21 4.09 -4.88
N ALA A 156 18.32 3.72 -5.52
CA ALA A 156 19.64 3.52 -4.92
C ALA A 156 20.47 4.80 -4.73
N ARG A 157 20.09 5.95 -5.34
CA ARG A 157 20.87 7.20 -5.27
C ARG A 157 20.65 8.01 -4.00
N VAL A 158 19.77 7.55 -3.10
CA VAL A 158 19.43 8.19 -1.82
C VAL A 158 20.41 7.76 -0.72
N SER A 159 21.72 7.78 -1.03
CA SER A 159 22.78 7.73 -0.02
C SER A 159 23.60 9.01 -0.14
N SER A 160 23.18 10.05 0.55
CA SER A 160 24.06 11.16 0.93
C SER A 160 23.73 11.59 2.34
#